data_AF-A0A1H9PSE0-F1
#
_entry.id   AF-A0A1H9PSE0-F1
#
_cell.length_a   1.000
_cell.length_b   1.000
_cell.length_c   1.000
_cell.angle_alpha   90.00
_cell.angle_beta   90.00
_cell.angle_gamma   90.00
#
_symmetry.space_group_name_H-M   'P 1'
#
loop_
_entity.id
_entity.type
_entity.pdbx_description
1 polymer ?
#
loop_
_entity_poly.entity_id
_entity_poly.type
_entity_poly.pdbx_seq_one_letter_code
_entity_poly.pdbx_strand_id
1 'polypeptide(L)' 'MGEIEFEQSKLVKAVEIAVQEMDQSTRELCLSTPGGRFHVRWDEGGSATAMGQLAFFAEFLEVSGLFS' A
#
# COMPACT_ATOMS: atom_id res chain seq x y z
N MET A 1 7.21 -0.65 -40.51
CA MET A 1 5.87 -0.15 -40.15
C MET A 1 4.95 -1.35 -40.04
N GLY A 2 4.41 -1.57 -38.85
CA GLY A 2 3.61 -2.73 -38.51
C GLY A 2 3.59 -2.80 -36.99
N GLU A 3 3.07 -1.75 -36.37
CA GLU A 3 2.72 -1.78 -34.95
C GLU A 3 1.61 -2.83 -34.85
N ILE A 4 1.98 -4.05 -34.47
CA ILE A 4 0.99 -5.08 -34.18
C ILE A 4 0.40 -4.65 -32.84
N GLU A 5 -0.74 -3.98 -32.91
CA GLU A 5 -1.59 -3.74 -31.73
C GLU A 5 -1.84 -5.10 -31.07
N PHE A 6 -1.15 -5.33 -29.97
CA PHE A 6 -1.24 -6.57 -29.21
C PHE A 6 -2.61 -6.57 -28.54
N GLU A 7 -3.61 -7.18 -29.18
CA GLU A 7 -4.90 -7.43 -28.54
C GLU A 7 -4.67 -8.41 -27.38
N GLN A 8 -4.53 -7.86 -26.17
CA GLN A 8 -4.41 -8.65 -24.96
C GLN A 8 -5.61 -9.61 -24.88
N SER A 9 -5.31 -10.90 -24.76
CA SER A 9 -6.32 -11.94 -24.54
C SER A 9 -7.23 -11.57 -23.37
N LYS A 10 -8.54 -11.86 -23.47
CA LYS A 10 -9.52 -11.61 -22.40
C LYS A 10 -9.06 -12.15 -21.04
N LEU A 11 -8.30 -13.25 -21.06
CA LEU A 11 -7.69 -13.84 -19.88
C LEU A 11 -6.63 -12.92 -19.26
N VAL A 12 -5.77 -12.32 -20.07
CA VAL A 12 -4.73 -11.38 -19.62
C VAL A 12 -5.36 -10.15 -18.99
N LYS A 13 -6.40 -9.58 -19.60
CA LYS A 13 -7.15 -8.45 -19.01
C LYS A 13 -7.84 -8.82 -17.69
N ALA A 14 -8.42 -10.02 -17.60
CA ALA A 14 -9.05 -10.48 -16.36
C ALA A 14 -8.01 -10.72 -15.24
N VAL A 15 -6.82 -11.22 -15.58
CA VAL A 15 -5.71 -11.39 -14.63
C VAL A 15 -5.15 -10.04 -14.19
N GLU A 16 -4.99 -9.09 -15.10
CA GLU A 16 -4.55 -7.72 -14.80
C GLU A 16 -5.54 -7.02 -13.85
N ILE A 17 -6.84 -7.12 -14.12
CA ILE A 17 -7.90 -6.60 -13.25
C ILE A 17 -7.86 -7.30 -11.88
N ALA A 18 -7.73 -8.62 -11.83
CA ALA A 18 -7.66 -9.36 -10.56
C ALA A 18 -6.43 -8.98 -9.72
N VAL A 19 -5.27 -8.79 -10.35
CA VAL A 19 -4.04 -8.31 -9.69
C VAL A 19 -4.22 -6.87 -9.17
N GLN A 20 -4.90 -6.03 -9.94
CA GLN A 20 -5.18 -4.63 -9.58
C GLN A 20 -6.22 -4.52 -8.45
N GLU A 21 -7.22 -5.40 -8.40
CA GLU A 21 -8.19 -5.49 -7.29
C GLU A 21 -7.55 -6.06 -6.01
N MET A 22 -6.60 -6.99 -6.13
CA MET A 22 -5.82 -7.48 -4.99
C MET A 22 -4.99 -6.36 -4.34
N ASP A 23 -4.38 -5.48 -5.13
CA ASP A 23 -3.63 -4.31 -4.65
C ASP A 23 -4.55 -3.28 -3.95
N GLN A 24 -5.79 -3.13 -4.44
CA GLN A 24 -6.81 -2.26 -3.82
C GLN A 24 -7.40 -2.81 -2.51
N SER A 25 -7.19 -4.10 -2.21
CA SER A 25 -7.57 -4.70 -0.93
C SER A 25 -6.55 -4.45 0.19
N THR A 26 -5.52 -3.64 -0.07
CA THR A 26 -4.65 -3.08 0.97
C THR A 26 -5.49 -2.24 1.92
N ARG A 27 -5.88 -2.86 3.04
CA ARG A 27 -6.68 -2.23 4.10
C ARG A 27 -5.93 -0.99 4.61
N GLU A 28 -6.42 0.19 4.25
CA GLU A 28 -5.99 1.43 4.89
C GLU A 28 -6.21 1.30 6.40
N LEU A 29 -5.10 1.32 7.15
CA LEU A 29 -5.12 1.23 8.60
C LEU A 29 -5.25 2.65 9.14
N CYS A 30 -6.37 2.96 9.77
CA CYS A 30 -6.53 4.22 10.47
C CYS A 30 -6.05 4.08 11.92
N LEU A 31 -5.15 4.97 12.35
CA LEU A 31 -4.71 5.07 13.73
C LEU A 31 -5.23 6.36 14.35
N SER A 32 -5.80 6.24 15.53
CA SER A 32 -6.21 7.39 16.34
C SER A 32 -5.04 7.75 17.26
N THR A 33 -4.57 8.98 17.16
CA THR A 33 -3.56 9.56 18.05
C THR A 33 -4.15 10.80 18.75
N PRO A 34 -3.54 11.28 19.83
CA PRO A 34 -3.91 12.55 20.45
C PRO A 34 -3.84 13.75 19.49
N GLY A 35 -2.94 13.73 18.50
CA GLY A 35 -2.82 14.73 17.44
C GLY A 35 -3.82 14.59 16.28
N GLY A 36 -4.68 13.56 16.29
CA GLY A 36 -5.69 13.31 15.25
C GLY A 36 -5.63 11.90 14.66
N ARG A 37 -6.33 11.70 13.54
CA ARG A 37 -6.41 10.42 12.84
C ARG A 37 -5.41 10.36 11.70
N PHE A 38 -4.63 9.29 11.65
CA PHE A 38 -3.64 9.03 10.62
C PHE A 38 -4.05 7.83 9.77
N HIS A 39 -4.00 7.99 8.45
CA HIS A 39 -4.14 6.88 7.50
C HIS A 39 -2.76 6.30 7.23
N VAL A 40 -2.61 5.01 7.47
CA VAL A 40 -1.36 4.27 7.33
C VAL A 40 -1.54 3.15 6.31
N ARG A 41 -0.58 3.07 5.40
CA ARG A 41 -0.46 1.99 4.43
C ARG A 41 0.95 1.44 4.50
N TRP A 42 1.07 0.12 4.62
CA TRP A 42 2.36 -0.54 4.54
C TRP A 42 2.77 -0.68 3.09
N ASP A 43 4.06 -0.49 2.82
CA ASP A 43 4.63 -0.70 1.49
C ASP A 43 4.94 -2.20 1.33
N GLU A 44 4.15 -2.92 0.53
CA GLU A 44 4.37 -4.35 0.27
C GLU A 44 5.64 -4.61 -0.55
N GLY A 45 6.13 -3.60 -1.30
CA GLY A 45 7.43 -3.64 -1.99
C GLY A 45 8.59 -3.20 -1.10
N GLY A 46 8.31 -2.77 0.13
CA GLY A 46 9.30 -2.24 1.05
C GLY A 46 10.30 -3.31 1.51
N SER A 47 11.55 -2.89 1.74
CA SER A 47 12.60 -3.81 2.23
C SER A 47 12.39 -4.31 3.66
N ALA A 48 11.46 -3.70 4.40
CA ALA A 48 11.10 -4.10 5.75
C ALA A 48 9.76 -4.84 5.77
N THR A 49 9.66 -5.88 6.59
CA THR A 49 8.39 -6.57 6.85
C THR A 49 7.36 -5.60 7.43
N ALA A 50 6.07 -5.92 7.32
CA ALA A 50 5.00 -5.09 7.90
C ALA A 50 5.24 -4.77 9.40
N MET A 51 5.78 -5.73 10.16
CA MET A 51 6.14 -5.51 11.57
C MET A 51 7.33 -4.54 11.74
N GLY A 52 8.32 -4.60 10.85
CA GLY A 52 9.43 -3.65 10.83
C GLY A 52 9.00 -2.24 10.47
N GLN A 53 8.07 -2.10 9.52
CA GLN A 53 7.48 -0.81 9.15
C GLN A 53 6.65 -0.23 10.30
N LEU A 54 5.92 -1.06 11.04
CA LEU A 54 5.18 -0.64 12.24
C LEU A 54 6.10 -0.07 13.32
N ALA A 55 7.23 -0.74 13.61
CA ALA A 55 8.18 -0.27 14.62
C ALA A 55 8.81 1.08 14.23
N PHE A 56 9.19 1.25 12.97
CA PHE A 56 9.70 2.52 12.46
C PHE A 56 8.64 3.64 12.52
N PHE A 57 7.40 3.31 12.17
CA PHE A 57 6.29 4.26 12.24
C PHE A 57 5.98 4.69 13.67
N ALA A 58 6.02 3.77 14.64
CA ALA A 58 5.84 4.09 16.06
C ALA A 58 6.90 5.08 16.56
N GLU A 59 8.18 4.83 16.26
CA GLU A 59 9.27 5.74 16.59
C GLU A 59 9.09 7.12 15.93
N PHE A 60 8.66 7.15 14.66
CA PHE A 60 8.35 8.39 13.97
C PHE A 60 7.28 9.20 14.72
N LEU A 61 6.19 8.57 15.18
CA LEU A 61 5.14 9.27 15.92
C LEU A 61 5.65 9.88 17.25
N GLU A 62 6.55 9.19 17.94
CA GLU A 62 7.15 9.66 19.20
C GLU A 62 8.12 10.83 18.94
N VAL A 63 9.07 10.67 18.01
CA VAL A 63 10.09 11.70 17.70
C VAL A 63 9.47 12.95 17.07
N SER A 64 8.40 12.79 16.29
CA SER A 64 7.66 13.92 15.71
C SER A 64 6.71 14.61 16.68
N GLY A 65 6.48 14.05 17.87
CA GLY A 65 5.53 14.57 18.86
C GLY A 65 4.06 14.42 18.45
N LEU A 66 3.75 13.58 17.45
CA LEU A 66 2.39 13.28 17.02
C LEU A 66 1.66 12.31 17.97
N PHE A 67 2.44 11.59 18.79
CA PHE A 67 1.96 10.81 19.91
C PHE A 67 2.24 11.58 21.22
N SER A 68 1.21 12.22 21.81
CA SER A 68 1.33 13.02 23.05
C SER A 68 0.36 12.58 24.15
#